data_AF-A0A7S1EFD8-F1
#
_entry.id   AF-A0A7S1EFD8-F1
#
_cell.length_a   1.000
_cell.length_b   1.000
_cell.length_c   1.000
_cell.angle_alpha   90.00
_cell.angle_beta   90.00
_cell.angle_gamma   90.00
#
_symmetry.space_group_name_H-M   'P 1'
#
loop_
_entity.id
_entity.type
_entity.pdbx_description
1 polymer ?
#
loop_
_entity_poly.entity_id
_entity_poly.type
_entity_poly.pdbx_seq_one_letter_code
_entity_poly.pdbx_strand_id
1 'polypeptide(L)'
;GRRSVVAREESRTFGVLWGYVWRCGDCGVVHSSSLINSADKEKLEKLRAEYVHVWSSEGASTSKASNTGRVLMEQVMSVANTVAQVGELPVSTAIGAVKTWTMPSYWVPDQDVTHCYACGSQFPNDKAKKHHCRCCGQGFCGECTQQRCAVPGRGWMTPVRVCCPCYDQLQ
;
A
#
# COMPACT_ATOMS: atom_id res chain seq x y z
N GLY A 1 -19.69 -15.79 16.27
CA GLY A 1 -19.85 -16.61 15.05
C GLY A 1 -19.30 -15.83 13.87
N ARG A 2 -18.28 -16.34 13.17
CA ARG A 2 -17.70 -15.68 11.99
C ARG A 2 -18.64 -15.93 10.80
N ARG A 3 -19.23 -14.88 10.25
CA ARG A 3 -19.97 -14.96 8.98
C ARG A 3 -18.93 -14.92 7.86
N SER A 4 -18.77 -16.02 7.13
CA SER A 4 -18.14 -15.99 5.81
C SER A 4 -19.03 -15.13 4.91
N VAL A 5 -18.60 -13.90 4.61
CA VAL A 5 -19.33 -13.06 3.66
C VAL A 5 -18.90 -13.50 2.27
N VAL A 6 -19.83 -14.06 1.50
CA VAL A 6 -19.62 -14.35 0.09
C VAL A 6 -19.39 -12.99 -0.59
N ALA A 7 -18.17 -12.74 -1.04
CA ALA A 7 -17.85 -11.52 -1.77
C ALA A 7 -18.67 -11.51 -3.06
N ARG A 8 -19.30 -10.39 -3.37
CA ARG A 8 -20.11 -10.25 -4.59
C ARG A 8 -19.20 -9.85 -5.74
N GLU A 9 -19.26 -10.63 -6.81
CA GLU A 9 -18.61 -10.31 -8.08
C GLU A 9 -19.44 -9.26 -8.84
N GLU A 10 -18.79 -8.15 -9.19
CA GLU A 10 -19.34 -7.12 -10.05
C GLU A 10 -18.51 -7.06 -11.35
N SER A 11 -19.12 -7.37 -12.48
CA SER A 11 -18.48 -7.25 -13.78
C SER A 11 -18.28 -5.78 -14.17
N ARG A 12 -17.13 -5.48 -14.75
CA ARG A 12 -16.80 -4.20 -15.39
C ARG A 12 -16.49 -4.44 -16.85
N THR A 13 -17.07 -3.64 -17.73
CA THR A 13 -16.77 -3.67 -19.16
C THR A 13 -16.29 -2.31 -19.62
N PHE A 14 -15.28 -2.31 -20.49
CA PHE A 14 -14.79 -1.11 -21.17
C PHE A 14 -14.48 -1.48 -22.62
N GLY A 15 -15.43 -1.19 -23.51
CA GLY A 15 -15.40 -1.72 -24.88
C GLY A 15 -15.45 -3.25 -24.90
N VAL A 16 -14.50 -3.89 -25.59
CA VAL A 16 -14.37 -5.36 -25.69
C VAL A 16 -13.61 -6.01 -24.53
N LEU A 17 -13.15 -5.19 -23.58
CA LEU A 17 -12.42 -5.65 -22.41
C LEU A 17 -13.39 -5.83 -21.24
N TRP A 18 -13.20 -6.91 -20.51
CA TRP A 18 -13.99 -7.30 -19.36
C TRP A 18 -13.08 -7.46 -18.14
N GLY A 19 -13.59 -7.16 -16.95
CA GLY A 19 -12.94 -7.47 -15.69
C GLY A 19 -13.98 -7.60 -14.59
N TYR A 20 -13.54 -7.86 -13.37
CA TYR A 20 -14.43 -8.07 -12.25
C TYR A 20 -13.85 -7.45 -10.98
N VAL A 21 -14.75 -7.09 -10.07
CA VAL A 21 -14.41 -6.56 -8.76
C VAL A 21 -15.16 -7.32 -7.69
N TRP A 22 -14.44 -7.65 -6.63
CA TRP A 22 -14.94 -8.37 -5.48
C TRP A 22 -15.17 -7.35 -4.38
N ARG A 23 -16.41 -7.27 -3.90
CA ARG A 23 -16.77 -6.40 -2.77
C ARG A 23 -17.22 -7.22 -1.58
N CYS A 24 -16.67 -6.85 -0.43
CA CYS A 24 -17.19 -7.22 0.88
C CYS A 24 -18.06 -6.07 1.40
N GLY A 25 -19.21 -6.39 2.01
CA GLY A 25 -20.08 -5.38 2.64
C GLY A 25 -19.39 -4.61 3.77
N ASP A 26 -18.44 -5.24 4.46
CA ASP A 26 -17.75 -4.65 5.61
C ASP A 26 -16.42 -3.96 5.24
N CYS A 27 -15.69 -4.46 4.22
CA CYS A 27 -14.36 -3.97 3.83
C CYS A 27 -14.31 -3.17 2.52
N GLY A 28 -15.39 -3.13 1.75
CA GLY A 28 -15.39 -2.54 0.41
C GLY A 28 -14.69 -3.43 -0.62
N VAL A 29 -13.88 -2.84 -1.50
CA VAL A 29 -13.20 -3.59 -2.59
C VAL A 29 -12.08 -4.43 -2.01
N VAL A 30 -12.20 -5.75 -2.10
CA VAL A 30 -11.19 -6.70 -1.63
C VAL A 30 -10.29 -7.20 -2.76
N HIS A 31 -10.77 -7.17 -4.00
CA HIS A 31 -10.00 -7.51 -5.20
C HIS A 31 -10.57 -6.82 -6.44
N SER A 32 -9.69 -6.44 -7.36
CA SER A 32 -10.04 -5.97 -8.70
C SER A 32 -9.16 -6.70 -9.70
N SER A 33 -9.76 -7.34 -10.70
CA SER A 33 -9.00 -7.95 -11.78
C SER A 33 -8.44 -6.88 -12.72
N SER A 34 -7.38 -7.23 -13.44
CA SER A 34 -7.03 -6.54 -14.68
C SER A 34 -8.15 -6.73 -15.71
N LEU A 35 -8.25 -5.80 -16.66
CA LEU A 35 -9.10 -5.95 -17.82
C LEU A 35 -8.52 -7.01 -18.76
N ILE A 36 -9.35 -7.96 -19.17
CA ILE A 36 -9.02 -9.08 -20.06
C ILE A 36 -9.92 -9.06 -21.29
N ASN A 37 -9.47 -9.68 -22.37
CA ASN A 37 -10.27 -9.79 -23.60
C ASN A 37 -11.37 -10.88 -23.46
N SER A 38 -12.23 -10.96 -24.47
CA SER A 38 -13.36 -11.91 -24.47
C SER A 38 -12.94 -13.39 -24.50
N ALA A 39 -11.78 -13.73 -25.10
CA ALA A 39 -11.28 -15.10 -25.15
C ALA A 39 -10.76 -15.56 -23.78
N ASP A 40 -10.06 -14.68 -23.07
CA ASP A 40 -9.58 -14.95 -21.71
C ASP A 40 -10.74 -15.03 -20.70
N LYS A 41 -11.79 -14.24 -20.90
CA LYS A 41 -13.03 -14.31 -20.10
C LYS A 41 -13.67 -15.70 -20.18
N GLU A 42 -13.87 -16.22 -21.39
CA GLU A 42 -14.49 -17.55 -21.59
C GLU A 42 -13.67 -18.67 -20.92
N LYS A 43 -12.35 -18.52 -20.90
CA LYS A 43 -11.44 -19.45 -20.23
C LYS A 43 -11.58 -19.40 -18.70
N LEU A 44 -11.81 -18.21 -18.13
CA LEU A 44 -12.01 -18.02 -16.69
C LEU A 44 -13.40 -18.45 -16.21
N GLU A 45 -14.46 -18.22 -16.99
CA GLU A 45 -15.82 -18.66 -16.64
C GLU A 45 -15.92 -20.20 -16.50
N LYS A 46 -15.07 -20.93 -17.22
CA LYS A 46 -14.94 -22.40 -17.11
C LYS A 46 -14.22 -22.85 -15.82
N LEU A 47 -13.47 -21.95 -15.17
CA LEU A 47 -12.78 -22.20 -13.91
C LEU A 47 -13.68 -21.73 -12.76
N ARG A 48 -14.41 -22.66 -12.13
CA ARG A 48 -15.19 -22.36 -10.93
C ARG A 48 -14.25 -22.12 -9.76
N ALA A 49 -13.86 -20.87 -9.55
CA ALA A 49 -13.08 -20.47 -8.39
C ALA A 49 -14.03 -19.97 -7.29
N GLU A 50 -13.94 -20.60 -6.12
CA GLU A 50 -14.65 -20.19 -4.91
C GLU A 50 -13.67 -19.41 -4.04
N TYR A 51 -13.98 -18.14 -3.75
CA TYR A 51 -13.06 -17.27 -3.04
C TYR A 51 -13.66 -16.92 -1.68
N VAL A 52 -12.91 -17.26 -0.64
CA VAL A 52 -13.28 -17.01 0.74
C VAL A 52 -12.36 -15.91 1.28
N HIS A 53 -12.95 -14.82 1.73
CA HIS A 53 -12.20 -13.81 2.46
C HIS A 53 -11.97 -14.31 3.90
N VAL A 54 -10.73 -14.61 4.24
CA VAL A 54 -10.36 -15.10 5.58
C VAL A 54 -9.85 -13.94 6.41
N TRP A 55 -10.63 -13.50 7.40
CA TRP A 55 -10.09 -12.68 8.49
C TRP A 55 -9.20 -13.57 9.36
N SER A 56 -7.94 -13.18 9.51
CA SER A 56 -7.08 -13.75 10.54
C SER A 56 -7.75 -13.55 11.89
N SER A 57 -8.14 -14.66 12.53
CA SER A 57 -8.52 -14.61 13.95
C SER A 57 -7.32 -14.15 14.74
N GLU A 58 -7.54 -13.18 15.63
CA GLU A 58 -6.64 -12.86 16.72
C GLU A 58 -6.17 -14.17 17.37
N GLY A 59 -4.86 -14.42 17.35
CA GLY A 59 -4.24 -15.54 18.08
C GLY A 59 -3.37 -16.53 17.28
N ALA A 60 -3.25 -16.43 15.95
CA ALA A 60 -2.33 -17.30 15.20
C ALA A 60 -1.02 -16.58 14.87
N SER A 61 -0.07 -16.58 15.83
CA SER A 61 1.35 -16.42 15.54
C SER A 61 1.77 -17.57 14.62
N THR A 62 1.76 -17.34 13.31
CA THR A 62 2.51 -18.16 12.37
C THR A 62 3.38 -17.24 11.52
N SER A 63 4.68 -17.39 11.73
CA SER A 63 5.73 -16.90 10.87
C SER A 63 5.48 -17.32 9.42
N LYS A 64 4.91 -16.43 8.62
CA LYS A 64 5.17 -16.37 7.18
C LYS A 64 5.47 -14.92 6.84
N ALA A 65 6.75 -14.58 6.94
CA ALA A 65 7.29 -13.42 6.28
C ALA A 65 6.92 -13.54 4.80
N SER A 66 5.95 -12.72 4.38
CA SER A 66 5.62 -12.51 2.98
C SER A 66 6.86 -11.87 2.35
N ASN A 67 7.72 -12.72 1.78
CA ASN A 67 8.94 -12.31 1.07
C ASN A 67 8.61 -11.48 -0.19
N THR A 68 7.34 -11.20 -0.47
CA THR A 68 6.86 -10.33 -1.55
C THR A 68 7.50 -8.95 -1.51
N GLY A 69 7.71 -8.38 -0.32
CA GLY A 69 8.43 -7.10 -0.18
C GLY A 69 9.90 -7.19 -0.61
N ARG A 70 10.56 -8.33 -0.38
CA ARG A 70 11.96 -8.58 -0.76
C ARG A 70 12.09 -8.90 -2.25
N VAL A 71 11.19 -9.71 -2.79
CA VAL A 71 11.15 -10.09 -4.22
C VAL A 71 10.81 -8.88 -5.09
N LEU A 72 9.88 -8.01 -4.67
CA LEU A 72 9.60 -6.75 -5.36
C LEU A 72 10.79 -5.80 -5.29
N MET A 73 11.50 -5.72 -4.16
CA MET A 73 12.72 -4.90 -4.05
C MET A 73 13.84 -5.42 -4.96
N GLU A 74 14.06 -6.73 -5.04
CA GLU A 74 15.04 -7.35 -5.94
C GLU A 74 14.70 -7.12 -7.41
N GLN A 75 13.42 -7.23 -7.79
CA GLN A 75 12.97 -6.96 -9.16
C GLN A 75 13.07 -5.47 -9.53
N VAL A 76 12.73 -4.56 -8.60
CA VAL A 76 12.85 -3.11 -8.80
C VAL A 76 14.33 -2.69 -8.90
N MET A 77 15.21 -3.26 -8.07
CA MET A 77 16.66 -3.01 -8.16
C MET A 77 17.27 -3.55 -9.45
N SER A 78 16.77 -4.70 -9.94
CA SER A 78 17.19 -5.25 -11.23
C SER A 78 16.81 -4.34 -12.40
N VAL A 79 15.57 -3.83 -12.42
CA VAL A 79 15.11 -2.89 -13.46
C VAL A 79 15.87 -1.56 -13.37
N ALA A 80 16.16 -1.07 -12.15
CA ALA A 80 16.95 0.15 -11.95
C ALA A 80 18.38 0.02 -12.50
N ASN A 81 19.04 -1.13 -12.31
CA ASN A 81 20.36 -1.41 -12.89
C ASN A 81 20.32 -1.47 -14.42
N THR A 82 19.27 -2.05 -15.01
CA THR A 82 19.11 -2.08 -16.47
C THR A 82 18.85 -0.68 -17.03
N VAL A 83 18.05 0.16 -16.35
CA VAL A 83 17.83 1.56 -16.72
C VAL A 83 19.12 2.39 -16.62
N ALA A 84 19.94 2.14 -15.59
CA ALA A 84 21.26 2.77 -15.45
C ALA A 84 22.26 2.32 -16.55
N GLN A 85 22.08 1.15 -17.15
CA GLN A 85 22.88 0.69 -18.28
C GLN A 85 22.42 1.26 -19.64
N VAL A 86 21.18 1.74 -19.77
CA VAL A 86 20.63 2.26 -21.03
C VAL A 86 20.45 3.78 -21.06
N GLY A 87 20.77 4.52 -19.98
CA GLY A 87 20.64 5.98 -19.95
C GLY A 87 21.57 6.69 -18.96
N GLU A 88 22.12 7.82 -19.41
CA GLU A 88 23.14 8.69 -18.78
C GLU A 88 22.71 9.39 -17.47
N LEU A 89 21.85 8.78 -16.65
CA LEU A 89 21.40 9.39 -15.39
C LEU A 89 22.11 8.77 -14.18
N PRO A 90 22.61 9.59 -13.23
CA PRO A 90 23.16 9.11 -11.98
C PRO A 90 22.17 8.22 -11.23
N VAL A 91 22.67 7.14 -10.62
CA VAL A 91 21.87 6.16 -9.86
C VAL A 91 21.05 6.84 -8.75
N SER A 92 21.54 7.91 -8.14
CA SER A 92 20.80 8.70 -7.15
C SER A 92 19.56 9.40 -7.74
N THR A 93 19.66 9.90 -8.98
CA THR A 93 18.55 10.51 -9.72
C THR A 93 17.54 9.45 -10.15
N ALA A 94 17.99 8.28 -10.61
CA ALA A 94 17.11 7.17 -10.94
C ALA A 94 16.34 6.66 -9.70
N ILE A 95 17.03 6.49 -8.55
CA ILE A 95 16.40 6.13 -7.27
C ILE A 95 15.41 7.21 -6.82
N GLY A 96 15.76 8.49 -6.98
CA GLY A 96 14.88 9.62 -6.69
C GLY A 96 13.60 9.59 -7.51
N ALA A 97 13.73 9.39 -8.83
CA ALA A 97 12.58 9.26 -9.73
C ALA A 97 11.69 8.08 -9.31
N VAL A 98 12.26 6.88 -9.13
CA VAL A 98 11.51 5.69 -8.70
C VAL A 98 10.77 5.91 -7.38
N LYS A 99 11.37 6.61 -6.40
CA LYS A 99 10.68 6.99 -5.16
C LYS A 99 9.45 7.85 -5.43
N THR A 100 9.55 8.87 -6.29
CA THR A 100 8.42 9.75 -6.64
C THR A 100 7.25 9.01 -7.28
N TRP A 101 7.51 8.00 -8.12
CA TRP A 101 6.45 7.19 -8.75
C TRP A 101 5.82 6.14 -7.81
N THR A 102 6.47 5.82 -6.69
CA THR A 102 6.03 4.75 -5.77
C THR A 102 5.43 5.26 -4.47
N MET A 103 5.58 6.54 -4.14
CA MET A 103 4.96 7.11 -2.94
C MET A 103 3.45 7.34 -3.18
N PRO A 104 2.58 7.00 -2.21
CA PRO A 104 1.19 7.40 -2.27
C PRO A 104 1.04 8.92 -2.39
N SER A 105 0.03 9.40 -3.12
CA SER A 105 -0.18 10.84 -3.38
C SER A 105 -0.35 11.70 -2.12
N TYR A 106 -0.70 11.10 -0.99
CA TYR A 106 -0.86 11.78 0.29
C TYR A 106 0.45 11.86 1.10
N TRP A 107 1.53 11.22 0.65
CA TRP A 107 2.79 11.15 1.36
C TRP A 107 3.68 12.36 1.03
N VAL A 108 4.10 13.09 2.06
CA VAL A 108 4.99 14.23 1.90
C VAL A 108 6.45 13.75 1.80
N PRO A 109 7.18 14.07 0.72
CA PRO A 109 8.58 13.73 0.58
C PRO A 109 9.43 14.28 1.73
N ASP A 110 10.46 13.55 2.15
CA ASP A 110 11.33 13.94 3.27
C ASP A 110 11.95 15.33 3.08
N GLN A 111 12.23 15.73 1.83
CA GLN A 111 12.82 17.04 1.49
C GLN A 111 11.86 18.20 1.81
N ASP A 112 10.55 17.97 1.69
CA ASP A 112 9.52 18.99 1.92
C ASP A 112 9.14 19.10 3.41
N VAL A 113 9.52 18.11 4.23
CA VAL A 113 9.27 18.10 5.68
C VAL A 113 10.34 18.91 6.40
N THR A 114 10.11 20.21 6.61
CA THR A 114 11.03 21.10 7.34
C THR A 114 10.70 21.23 8.83
N HIS A 115 9.45 20.98 9.21
CA HIS A 115 8.95 21.07 10.58
C HIS A 115 8.06 19.88 10.90
N CYS A 116 7.94 19.53 12.19
CA CYS A 116 6.95 18.57 12.65
C CYS A 116 5.54 19.12 12.39
N TYR A 117 4.71 18.38 11.67
CA TYR A 117 3.35 18.80 11.32
C TYR A 117 2.42 18.97 12.54
N ALA A 118 2.72 18.33 13.66
CA ALA A 118 1.93 18.46 14.89
C ALA A 118 2.43 19.58 15.82
N CYS A 119 3.70 19.53 16.24
CA CYS A 119 4.23 20.48 17.24
C CYS A 119 4.99 21.67 16.64
N GLY A 120 5.20 21.70 15.32
CA GLY A 120 5.92 22.78 14.66
C GLY A 120 7.43 22.81 14.90
N SER A 121 8.01 21.86 15.65
CA SER A 121 9.46 21.83 15.89
C SER A 121 10.23 21.70 14.57
N GLN A 122 11.18 22.59 14.34
CA GLN A 122 12.04 22.55 13.15
C GLN A 122 12.97 21.34 13.19
N PHE A 123 13.15 20.68 12.04
CA PHE A 123 14.19 19.67 11.91
C PHE A 123 15.55 20.35 11.70
N PRO A 124 16.58 20.02 12.49
CA PRO A 124 17.84 20.77 12.50
C PRO A 124 18.64 20.69 11.19
N ASN A 125 18.38 19.68 10.36
CA ASN A 125 18.92 19.52 9.01
C ASN A 125 18.20 18.39 8.26
N ASP A 126 18.50 18.22 6.97
CA ASP A 126 17.92 17.18 6.12
C ASP A 126 18.26 15.75 6.55
N LYS A 127 19.31 15.55 7.37
CA LYS A 127 19.70 14.25 7.91
C LYS A 127 18.95 13.91 9.20
N ALA A 128 18.18 14.84 9.77
CA ALA A 128 17.38 14.57 10.95
C ALA A 128 16.40 13.43 10.66
N LYS A 129 16.17 12.57 11.65
CA LYS A 129 15.25 11.44 11.50
C LYS A 129 13.81 11.95 11.48
N LYS A 130 13.20 12.00 10.30
CA LYS A 130 11.79 12.37 10.09
C LYS A 130 10.91 11.11 10.18
N HIS A 131 9.71 11.25 10.72
CA HIS A 131 8.76 10.16 10.86
C HIS A 131 7.43 10.49 10.20
N HIS A 132 6.92 9.59 9.38
CA HIS A 132 5.63 9.83 8.72
C HIS A 132 4.48 9.08 9.36
N CYS A 133 3.31 9.71 9.39
CA CYS A 133 2.07 9.03 9.73
C CYS A 133 1.58 8.21 8.53
N ARG A 134 1.32 6.91 8.72
CA ARG A 134 0.86 6.04 7.62
C ARG A 134 -0.59 6.33 7.17
N CYS A 135 -1.35 7.08 7.97
CA CYS A 135 -2.71 7.51 7.64
C CYS A 135 -2.75 8.80 6.80
N CYS A 136 -2.11 9.88 7.28
CA CYS A 136 -2.15 11.19 6.63
C CYS A 136 -0.91 11.54 5.79
N GLY A 137 0.20 10.79 5.91
CA GLY A 137 1.42 10.97 5.11
C GLY A 137 2.28 12.19 5.45
N GLN A 138 1.88 13.01 6.44
CA GLN A 138 2.66 14.15 6.92
C GLN A 138 3.89 13.70 7.72
N GLY A 139 4.87 14.61 7.84
CA GLY A 139 6.11 14.38 8.60
C GLY A 139 6.07 14.91 10.03
N PHE A 140 6.67 14.17 10.96
CA PHE A 140 6.59 14.39 12.40
C PHE A 140 7.90 14.03 13.11
N CYS A 141 8.09 14.57 14.32
CA CYS A 141 9.10 14.10 15.24
C CYS A 141 8.69 12.75 15.88
N GLY A 142 9.62 12.12 16.61
CA GLY A 142 9.37 10.84 17.28
C GLY A 142 8.29 10.94 18.35
N GLU A 143 8.24 12.05 19.07
CA GLU A 143 7.33 12.31 20.18
C GLU A 143 5.87 12.47 19.73
N CYS A 144 5.64 13.09 18.57
CA CYS A 144 4.29 13.26 17.99
C CYS A 144 3.74 12.03 17.26
N THR A 145 4.50 10.93 17.21
CA THR A 145 4.11 9.70 16.52
C THR A 145 4.40 8.44 17.34
N GLN A 146 4.13 8.50 18.66
CA GLN A 146 4.36 7.37 19.56
C GLN A 146 3.35 6.24 19.37
N GLN A 147 2.18 6.55 18.81
CA GLN A 147 1.09 5.60 18.65
C GLN A 147 1.26 4.69 17.42
N ARG A 148 0.68 3.49 17.51
CA ARG A 148 0.57 2.53 16.41
C ARG A 148 -0.84 1.95 16.34
N CYS A 149 -1.45 1.97 15.16
CA CYS A 149 -2.72 1.29 14.88
C CYS A 149 -2.75 0.79 13.45
N ALA A 150 -3.69 -0.11 13.13
CA ALA A 150 -3.95 -0.49 11.75
C ALA A 150 -4.56 0.69 10.99
N VAL A 151 -4.30 0.80 9.69
CA VAL A 151 -4.90 1.81 8.81
C VAL A 151 -5.50 1.11 7.59
N PRO A 152 -6.66 0.44 7.74
CA PRO A 152 -7.22 -0.39 6.67
C PRO A 152 -7.52 0.38 5.39
N GLY A 153 -8.02 1.62 5.51
CA GLY A 153 -8.28 2.51 4.35
C GLY A 153 -7.02 2.92 3.57
N ARG A 154 -5.83 2.62 4.09
CA ARG A 154 -4.53 2.79 3.42
C ARG A 154 -3.81 1.46 3.16
N GLY A 155 -4.47 0.32 3.36
CA GLY A 155 -3.91 -1.02 3.12
C GLY A 155 -3.03 -1.58 4.26
N TRP A 156 -2.93 -0.89 5.40
CA TRP A 156 -2.16 -1.37 6.55
C TRP A 156 -3.04 -2.18 7.49
N MET A 157 -2.95 -3.51 7.41
CA MET A 157 -3.73 -4.43 8.26
C MET A 157 -3.07 -4.74 9.61
N THR A 158 -1.78 -4.40 9.75
CA THR A 158 -1.03 -4.53 11.01
C THR A 158 -0.76 -3.15 11.62
N PRO A 159 -0.52 -3.05 12.93
CA PRO A 159 -0.22 -1.77 13.57
C PRO A 159 0.99 -1.06 12.97
N VAL A 160 0.77 0.14 12.45
CA VAL A 160 1.78 1.02 11.88
C VAL A 160 1.79 2.36 12.59
N ARG A 161 2.91 3.08 12.49
CA ARG A 161 3.08 4.39 13.14
C ARG A 161 2.08 5.41 12.59
N VAL A 162 1.37 6.07 13.48
CA VAL A 162 0.44 7.17 13.18
C VAL A 162 0.70 8.36 14.12
N CYS A 163 0.32 9.56 13.70
CA CYS A 163 0.29 10.71 14.61
C CYS A 163 -0.91 10.61 15.55
N CYS A 164 -0.86 11.32 16.69
CA CYS A 164 -1.95 11.29 17.69
C CYS A 164 -3.33 11.63 17.08
N PRO A 165 -3.50 12.69 16.26
CA PRO A 165 -4.81 12.99 15.68
C PRO A 165 -5.38 11.87 14.80
N CYS A 166 -4.52 11.21 14.00
CA CYS A 166 -4.97 10.08 13.19
C CYS A 166 -5.24 8.83 14.02
N TYR A 167 -4.53 8.65 15.14
CA TYR A 167 -4.81 7.56 16.06
C TYR A 167 -6.21 7.73 16.67
N ASP A 168 -6.50 8.92 17.20
CA ASP A 168 -7.79 9.22 17.85
C ASP A 168 -8.98 9.08 16.89
N GLN A 169 -8.80 9.35 15.59
CA GLN A 169 -9.82 9.17 14.55
C GLN A 169 -10.06 7.71 14.14
N LEU A 170 -9.09 6.82 14.41
CA LEU A 170 -9.11 5.42 13.98
C LEU A 170 -9.44 4.46 15.14
N GLN A 171 -9.65 4.97 16.35
CA GLN A 171 -10.12 4.20 17.52
C GLN A 171 -11.61 4.43 17.73
#